data_AF-A0A7J5EB63-F1
#
_entry.id   AF-A0A7J5EB63-F1
#
_cell.length_a   1.000
_cell.length_b   1.000
_cell.length_c   1.000
_cell.angle_alpha   90.00
_cell.angle_beta   90.00
_cell.angle_gamma   90.00
#
_symmetry.space_group_name_H-M   'P 1'
#
loop_
_entity.id
_entity.type
_entity.pdbx_description
1 polymer ?
#
loop_
_entity_poly.entity_id
_entity_poly.type
_entity_poly.pdbx_seq_one_letter_code
_entity_poly.pdbx_strand_id
1 'polypeptide(L)' 'VPHVCRMIFGIDNRLVIPSSFFIGAVYLLISDTFARTIVAPAELPVGAITAVIGAPIFIYLLRRRFNLIN' A
#
# COMPACT_ATOMS: atom_id res chain seq x y z
N VAL A 1 5.81 -1.25 0.00
CA VAL A 1 5.27 -0.12 0.80
C VAL A 1 6.24 0.25 1.93
N PRO A 2 7.31 1.00 1.65
CA PRO A 2 8.37 1.26 2.63
C PRO A 2 7.96 2.24 3.73
N HIS A 3 7.10 3.21 3.42
CA HIS A 3 6.65 4.22 4.37
C HIS A 3 5.78 3.64 5.50
N VAL A 4 4.84 2.74 5.15
CA VAL A 4 4.01 2.03 6.15
C VAL A 4 4.87 1.13 7.03
N CYS A 5 5.81 0.39 6.44
CA CYS A 5 6.70 -0.45 7.23
C CYS A 5 7.59 0.36 8.16
N ARG A 6 8.09 1.54 7.75
CA ARG A 6 8.84 2.43 8.64
C ARG A 6 8.00 2.99 9.79
N MET A 7 6.70 3.21 9.58
CA MET A 7 5.81 3.65 10.65
C MET A 7 5.52 2.54 11.68
N ILE A 8 5.54 1.27 11.27
CA ILE A 8 5.23 0.12 12.14
C ILE A 8 6.49 -0.42 12.81
N PHE A 9 7.59 -0.58 12.06
CA PHE A 9 8.82 -1.24 12.51
C PHE A 9 9.98 -0.27 12.80
N GLY A 10 9.79 1.04 12.63
CA GLY A 10 10.81 2.05 12.88
C GLY A 10 11.81 2.23 11.73
N ILE A 11 12.99 2.76 12.05
CA ILE A 11 14.01 3.19 11.08
C ILE A 11 14.98 2.05 10.69
N ASP A 12 14.92 0.90 11.39
CA ASP A 12 15.78 -0.23 11.12
C ASP A 12 15.52 -0.84 9.74
N ASN A 13 16.35 -0.45 8.77
CA ASN A 13 16.22 -0.88 7.38
C ASN A 13 16.36 -2.40 7.22
N ARG A 14 17.06 -3.08 8.15
CA ARG A 14 17.14 -4.56 8.18
C ARG A 14 15.78 -5.23 8.37
N LEU A 15 14.85 -4.62 9.10
CA LEU A 15 13.49 -5.11 9.29
C LEU A 15 12.53 -4.52 8.25
N VAL A 16 12.72 -3.26 7.89
CA VAL A 16 11.86 -2.57 6.92
C VAL A 16 11.98 -3.18 5.51
N ILE A 17 13.17 -3.58 5.07
CA ILE A 17 13.36 -4.17 3.73
C ILE A 17 12.54 -5.46 3.55
N PRO A 18 12.71 -6.53 4.37
CA PRO A 18 11.92 -7.75 4.23
C PRO A 18 10.43 -7.50 4.46
N SER A 19 10.04 -6.73 5.49
CA SER A 19 8.63 -6.47 5.77
C SER A 19 7.95 -5.67 4.64
N SER A 20 8.63 -4.70 4.05
CA SER A 20 8.09 -3.89 2.94
C SER A 20 7.98 -4.64 1.62
N PHE A 21 8.83 -5.65 1.42
CA PHE A 21 8.74 -6.60 0.32
C PHE A 21 7.48 -7.46 0.45
N PHE A 22 7.26 -8.12 1.60
CA PHE A 22 6.07 -8.95 1.82
C PHE A 22 4.77 -8.14 1.74
N ILE A 23 4.70 -7.00 2.44
CA ILE A 23 3.50 -6.14 2.43
C ILE A 23 3.25 -5.57 1.04
N GLY A 24 4.31 -5.21 0.31
CA GLY A 24 4.20 -4.77 -1.08
C GLY A 24 3.69 -5.86 -2.01
N ALA A 25 4.23 -7.07 -1.90
CA ALA A 25 3.85 -8.21 -2.73
C ALA A 25 2.38 -8.61 -2.53
N VAL A 26 1.93 -8.73 -1.28
CA VAL A 26 0.53 -9.07 -0.96
C VAL A 26 -0.43 -8.01 -1.50
N TYR A 27 -0.11 -6.73 -1.31
CA TYR A 27 -0.93 -5.62 -1.81
C TYR A 27 -1.08 -5.63 -3.33
N LEU A 28 0.02 -5.90 -4.04
CA LEU A 28 0.05 -5.93 -5.50
C LEU A 28 -0.71 -7.13 -6.05
N LEU A 29 -0.55 -8.32 -5.45
CA LEU A 29 -1.29 -9.54 -5.83
C LEU A 29 -2.81 -9.36 -5.66
N ILE A 30 -3.23 -8.80 -4.53
CA ILE A 30 -4.66 -8.50 -4.29
C ILE A 30 -5.16 -7.52 -5.36
N SER A 31 -4.42 -6.45 -5.62
CA SER A 31 -4.82 -5.45 -6.60
C SER A 31 -4.87 -5.99 -8.04
N ASP A 32 -3.92 -6.85 -8.44
CA ASP A 32 -3.91 -7.52 -9.74
C ASP A 32 -5.08 -8.50 -9.88
N THR A 33 -5.38 -9.26 -8.83
CA THR A 33 -6.53 -10.17 -8.80
C THR A 33 -7.84 -9.40 -8.95
N PHE A 34 -8.02 -8.31 -8.20
CA PHE A 34 -9.21 -7.46 -8.32
C PHE A 34 -9.31 -6.77 -9.68
N ALA A 35 -8.20 -6.33 -10.28
CA ALA A 35 -8.16 -5.75 -11.61
C ALA A 35 -8.67 -6.70 -12.69
N ARG A 36 -8.21 -7.95 -12.64
CA ARG A 36 -8.62 -8.99 -13.58
C ARG A 36 -10.06 -9.46 -13.37
N THR A 37 -10.58 -9.37 -12.14
CA THR A 37 -11.90 -9.91 -11.78
C THR A 37 -13.04 -8.91 -12.01
N ILE A 38 -12.83 -7.61 -11.75
CA ILE A 38 -13.91 -6.61 -11.83
C ILE A 38 -14.22 -6.21 -13.28
N VAL A 39 -13.24 -6.24 -14.18
CA VAL A 39 -13.41 -5.72 -15.56
C VAL A 39 -12.92 -6.75 -16.59
N ALA A 40 -13.59 -7.89 -16.67
CA ALA A 40 -13.52 -8.68 -17.90
C ALA A 40 -14.54 -8.09 -18.92
N PRO A 41 -14.17 -7.72 -20.16
CA PRO A 41 -12.94 -8.04 -20.91
C PRO A 41 -11.94 -6.87 -21.08
N ALA A 42 -12.14 -5.73 -20.40
CA ALA A 42 -11.29 -4.55 -20.58
C ALA A 42 -10.16 -4.49 -19.54
N GLU A 43 -8.92 -4.40 -20.00
CA GLU A 43 -7.75 -4.37 -19.12
C GLU A 43 -7.67 -3.03 -18.36
N LEU A 44 -8.24 -2.98 -17.15
CA LEU A 44 -8.00 -1.87 -16.25
C LEU A 44 -6.53 -1.85 -15.83
N PRO A 45 -5.85 -0.69 -15.88
CA PRO A 45 -4.52 -0.56 -15.33
C PRO A 45 -4.55 -0.90 -13.84
N VAL A 46 -3.75 -1.88 -13.41
CA VAL A 46 -3.53 -2.18 -11.98
C VAL A 46 -3.17 -0.93 -11.18
N GLY A 47 -2.50 0.03 -11.83
CA GLY A 47 -2.21 1.36 -11.28
C GLY A 47 -3.44 2.14 -10.80
N ALA A 48 -4.58 2.05 -11.51
CA ALA A 48 -5.80 2.76 -11.14
C ALA A 48 -6.41 2.18 -9.86
N ILE A 49 -6.47 0.85 -9.75
CA ILE A 49 -7.03 0.16 -8.58
C ILE A 49 -6.12 0.33 -7.36
N THR A 50 -4.81 0.18 -7.56
CA THR A 50 -3.84 0.45 -6.50
C THR A 50 -3.85 1.92 -6.05
N ALA A 51 -4.16 2.88 -6.93
CA ALA A 51 -4.30 4.29 -6.55
C ALA A 51 -5.60 4.54 -5.77
N VAL A 52 -6.73 3.98 -6.22
CA VAL A 52 -8.03 4.13 -5.54
C VAL A 52 -7.99 3.54 -4.12
N ILE A 53 -7.31 2.42 -3.94
CA ILE A 53 -7.14 1.78 -2.62
C ILE A 53 -6.02 2.48 -1.82
N GLY A 54 -4.92 2.84 -2.48
CA GLY A 54 -3.74 3.41 -1.84
C GLY A 54 -3.94 4.84 -1.35
N ALA A 55 -4.68 5.67 -2.09
CA ALA A 55 -4.95 7.07 -1.75
C ALA A 55 -5.65 7.26 -0.39
N PRO A 56 -6.77 6.58 -0.07
CA PRO A 56 -7.42 6.72 1.24
C PRO A 56 -6.53 6.21 2.38
N ILE A 57 -5.75 5.14 2.15
CA ILE A 57 -4.78 4.64 3.14
C ILE A 57 -3.70 5.70 3.39
N PHE A 58 -3.18 6.33 2.34
CA PHE A 58 -2.16 7.37 2.45
C PHE A 58 -2.67 8.61 3.20
N ILE A 59 -3.91 9.04 2.90
CA ILE A 59 -4.58 10.14 3.60
C ILE A 59 -4.79 9.80 5.07
N TYR A 60 -5.25 8.58 5.39
CA TYR A 60 -5.42 8.11 6.76
C TYR A 60 -4.10 8.13 7.54
N LEU A 61 -3.02 7.65 6.93
CA LEU A 61 -1.68 7.66 7.53
C LEU A 61 -1.16 9.09 7.77
N LEU A 62 -1.37 9.99 6.81
CA LEU A 62 -0.99 11.40 6.94
C LEU A 62 -1.72 12.05 8.12
N ARG A 63 -3.02 11.79 8.26
CA ARG A 63 -3.85 12.30 9.35
C ARG A 63 -3.43 11.74 10.72
N ARG A 64 -3.09 10.45 10.79
CA ARG A 64 -2.60 9.82 12.02
C ARG A 64 -1.25 10.40 12.46
N ARG A 65 -0.33 10.64 11.52
CA ARG A 65 0.95 11.29 11.82
C ARG A 65 0.74 12.71 12.35
N PHE A 66 -0.21 13.46 11.78
CA PHE A 66 -0.51 14.82 12.22
C PHE A 66 -1.06 14.88 13.66
N ASN A 67 -1.79 13.86 14.09
CA ASN A 67 -2.35 13.76 15.44
C ASN A 67 -1.30 13.38 16.50
N LEU A 68 -0.20 12.73 16.11
CA LEU A 68 0.93 12.39 17.00
C LEU A 68 1.86 13.59 17.29
N ILE A 69 1.71 14.69 16.56
CA ILE A 69 2.59 15.89 16.65
C ILE A 69 1.92 17.03 17.43
N ASN A 70 0.58 16.99 17.63
CA ASN A 70 -0.15 17.88 18.53
C ASN A 70 -0.35 17.22 19.89
#